data_AF-A0A5M3N5G5-F1
#
_entry.id   AF-A0A5M3N5G5-F1
#
_cell.length_a   1.000
_cell.length_b   1.000
_cell.length_c   1.000
_cell.angle_alpha   90.00
_cell.angle_beta   90.00
_cell.angle_gamma   90.00
#
_symmetry.space_group_name_H-M   'P 1'
#
loop_
_entity.id
_entity.type
_entity.pdbx_description
1 polymer ?
#
loop_
_entity_poly.entity_id
_entity_poly.type
_entity_poly.pdbx_seq_one_letter_code
_entity_poly.pdbx_strand_id
1 'polypeptide(L)'
;MQGGQASPDHIRVHDYTSFVPGFSSPKADLENSFLAIVNDANADSLNVVIDSVDTLVSDLESDSKAYKLLCLLFKVITSRSQGGVLILHSLPCTILDMVTQATFSSSLAHVIAHPPELLSHLSSIYMTKYDPSSPNEKFWSLFIPFSRRTYEADKLVYSADGSGSNGGAWCEHWVRGNKVLHREFVLELVIRTEGRRRTIERSLEGWKNDHPTNITNLESLKDLWAYKQLQERPSNDDAAQHLTTFNLNLTPSQEKSRAEVPLPYAHPSQGKSDSATGPSTSTILYDPDSADDIDDDDPDEDLDI
;
A
#
# COMPACT_ATOMS: atom_id res chain seq x y z
N MET A 1 30.53 34.77 1.59
CA MET A 1 31.42 34.47 0.45
C MET A 1 30.60 33.71 -0.57
N GLN A 2 30.49 34.27 -1.78
CA GLN A 2 29.75 33.68 -2.89
C GLN A 2 30.52 32.50 -3.48
N GLY A 3 29.84 31.38 -3.70
CA GLY A 3 30.30 30.26 -4.50
C GLY A 3 29.13 29.75 -5.32
N GLY A 4 28.95 30.30 -6.52
CA GLY A 4 27.92 29.87 -7.46
C GLY A 4 28.48 28.90 -8.50
N GLN A 5 27.68 27.87 -8.80
CA GLN A 5 27.62 27.05 -10.03
C GLN A 5 26.30 26.26 -9.91
N ALA A 6 25.32 26.25 -10.82
CA ALA A 6 25.25 26.53 -12.25
C ALA A 6 23.96 27.31 -12.63
N SER A 7 23.88 27.80 -13.88
CA SER A 7 22.87 28.69 -14.51
C SER A 7 21.46 28.76 -13.86
N PRO A 8 21.02 29.92 -13.29
CA PRO A 8 19.95 29.95 -12.27
C PRO A 8 18.68 30.75 -12.62
N ASP A 9 18.31 30.96 -13.89
CA ASP A 9 17.31 32.01 -14.21
C ASP A 9 15.82 31.63 -13.96
N HIS A 10 15.50 30.36 -13.70
CA HIS A 10 14.11 29.92 -13.49
C HIS A 10 13.78 29.43 -12.08
N ILE A 11 14.77 29.32 -11.18
CA ILE A 11 14.56 28.87 -9.81
C ILE A 11 15.13 29.92 -8.85
N ARG A 12 14.26 30.48 -8.02
CA ARG A 12 14.63 31.41 -6.95
C ARG A 12 14.45 30.72 -5.61
N VAL A 13 15.53 30.62 -4.84
CA VAL A 13 15.52 30.02 -3.51
C VAL A 13 15.53 31.13 -2.47
N HIS A 14 14.58 31.08 -1.54
CA HIS A 14 14.48 32.00 -0.42
C HIS A 14 14.72 31.22 0.88
N ASP A 15 15.87 31.46 1.50
CA ASP A 15 16.29 30.75 2.71
C ASP A 15 15.85 31.49 3.97
N TYR A 16 15.04 30.83 4.78
CA TYR A 16 14.54 31.33 6.07
C TYR A 16 15.09 30.55 7.27
N THR A 17 16.06 29.65 7.08
CA THR A 17 16.60 28.80 8.16
C THR A 17 17.27 29.59 9.28
N SER A 18 17.79 30.79 8.98
CA SER A 18 18.34 31.70 9.99
C SER A 18 17.27 32.49 10.75
N PHE A 19 16.01 32.47 10.29
CA PHE A 19 14.92 33.21 10.89
C PHE A 19 14.26 32.37 11.98
N VAL A 20 14.82 32.42 13.18
CA VAL A 20 14.23 31.77 14.35
C VAL A 20 13.39 32.80 15.14
N PRO A 21 12.07 32.59 15.30
CA PRO A 21 11.22 33.44 16.12
C PRO A 21 11.78 33.63 17.54
N GLY A 22 11.77 34.87 18.04
CA GLY A 22 12.28 35.21 19.37
C GLY A 22 13.80 35.39 19.46
N PHE A 23 14.58 34.92 18.47
CA PHE A 23 16.03 35.13 18.40
C PHE A 23 16.43 36.11 17.29
N SER A 24 15.60 36.24 16.26
CA SER A 24 15.81 37.17 15.16
C SER A 24 15.04 38.47 15.43
N SER A 25 15.75 39.61 15.46
CA SER A 25 15.15 40.94 15.51
C SER A 25 15.38 41.69 14.19
N PRO A 26 14.35 42.35 13.62
CA PRO A 26 12.95 42.41 14.06
C PRO A 26 12.12 41.17 13.66
N LYS A 27 10.92 41.01 14.27
CA LYS A 27 9.93 39.98 13.89
C LYS A 27 9.56 40.21 12.42
N ALA A 28 10.14 39.41 11.51
CA ALA A 28 9.88 39.54 10.10
C ALA A 28 8.40 39.24 9.83
N ASP A 29 7.81 40.08 8.99
CA ASP A 29 6.46 39.85 8.49
C ASP A 29 6.53 38.80 7.37
N LEU A 30 6.54 37.53 7.79
CA LEU A 30 6.64 36.39 6.88
C LEU A 30 5.48 36.39 5.87
N GLU A 31 4.27 36.74 6.31
CA GLU A 31 3.08 36.79 5.45
C GLU A 31 3.29 37.76 4.28
N ASN A 32 3.69 39.00 4.58
CA ASN A 32 3.93 40.01 3.55
C ASN A 32 5.17 39.71 2.71
N SER A 33 6.21 39.11 3.30
CA SER A 33 7.42 38.70 2.57
C SER A 33 7.10 37.66 1.49
N PHE A 34 6.37 36.60 1.85
CA PHE A 34 6.00 35.54 0.93
C PHE A 34 5.11 36.06 -0.21
N LEU A 35 4.10 36.87 0.13
CA LEU A 35 3.24 37.48 -0.86
C LEU A 35 4.00 38.43 -1.79
N ALA A 36 4.93 39.23 -1.27
CA ALA A 36 5.74 40.11 -2.09
C ALA A 36 6.60 39.32 -3.09
N ILE A 37 7.26 38.25 -2.64
CA ILE A 37 8.08 37.37 -3.50
C ILE A 37 7.23 36.76 -4.62
N VAL A 38 6.06 36.21 -4.28
CA VAL A 38 5.19 35.57 -5.26
C VAL A 38 4.60 36.60 -6.22
N ASN A 39 4.27 37.81 -5.78
CA ASN A 39 3.76 38.86 -6.66
C ASN A 39 4.84 39.47 -7.57
N ASP A 40 6.08 39.59 -7.10
CA ASP A 40 7.21 40.10 -7.88
C ASP A 40 7.70 39.12 -8.97
N ALA A 41 7.40 37.83 -8.81
CA ALA A 41 7.71 36.83 -9.81
C ALA A 41 6.89 37.08 -11.10
N ASN A 42 7.45 37.84 -12.05
CA ASN A 42 6.84 38.14 -13.35
C ASN A 42 6.91 36.95 -14.32
N ALA A 43 6.08 35.93 -14.09
CA ALA A 43 6.02 34.74 -14.94
C ALA A 43 4.57 34.35 -15.23
N ASP A 44 4.26 33.97 -16.47
CA ASP A 44 2.91 33.55 -16.86
C ASP A 44 2.48 32.22 -16.18
N SER A 45 3.46 31.39 -15.80
CA SER A 45 3.29 30.24 -14.92
C SER A 45 4.25 30.30 -13.74
N LEU A 46 3.83 29.79 -12.58
CA LEU A 46 4.65 29.80 -11.37
C LEU A 46 4.47 28.53 -10.55
N ASN A 47 5.60 27.89 -10.23
CA ASN A 47 5.65 26.80 -9.27
C ASN A 47 6.28 27.32 -7.98
N VAL A 48 5.59 27.17 -6.86
CA VAL A 48 6.08 27.55 -5.53
C VAL A 48 6.20 26.29 -4.69
N VAL A 49 7.38 26.07 -4.13
CA VAL A 49 7.64 24.96 -3.21
C VAL A 49 7.83 25.54 -1.81
N ILE A 50 7.07 25.02 -0.84
CA ILE A 50 7.30 25.24 0.58
C ILE A 50 7.80 23.91 1.15
N ASP A 51 9.04 23.90 1.59
CA ASP A 51 9.77 22.70 2.02
C ASP A 51 9.41 22.24 3.43
N SER A 52 8.91 23.12 4.30
CA SER A 52 8.54 22.77 5.68
C SER A 52 7.34 23.57 6.16
N VAL A 53 6.14 23.06 5.84
CA VAL A 53 4.87 23.68 6.28
C VAL A 53 4.69 23.62 7.80
N ASP A 54 5.17 22.57 8.45
CA ASP A 54 5.16 22.42 9.91
C ASP A 54 5.97 23.53 10.61
N THR A 55 7.14 23.88 10.07
CA THR A 55 7.97 24.98 10.58
C THR A 55 7.28 26.32 10.36
N LEU A 56 6.67 26.54 9.19
CA LEU A 56 5.86 27.74 8.93
C LEU A 56 4.72 27.92 9.93
N VAL A 57 4.02 26.84 10.30
CA VAL A 57 2.97 26.87 11.32
C VAL A 57 3.52 27.27 12.68
N SER A 58 4.66 26.68 13.06
CA SER A 58 5.36 27.02 14.30
C SER A 58 5.76 28.49 14.34
N ASP A 59 6.32 29.01 13.25
CA ASP A 59 6.81 30.40 13.17
C ASP A 59 5.69 31.44 13.21
N LEU A 60 4.53 31.11 12.63
CA LEU A 60 3.34 31.96 12.68
C LEU A 60 2.57 31.86 14.00
N GLU A 61 2.93 30.90 14.86
CA GLU A 61 2.31 30.61 16.15
C GLU A 61 0.78 30.42 16.04
N SER A 62 0.27 30.03 14.86
CA SER A 62 -1.17 29.93 14.59
C SER A 62 -1.49 29.17 13.31
N ASP A 63 -2.20 28.05 13.48
CA ASP A 63 -2.77 27.23 12.40
C ASP A 63 -3.64 28.07 11.44
N SER A 64 -4.47 28.96 11.98
CA SER A 64 -5.38 29.79 11.18
C SER A 64 -4.60 30.78 10.30
N LYS A 65 -3.51 31.36 10.81
CA LYS A 65 -2.67 32.27 10.02
C LYS A 65 -1.93 31.52 8.92
N ALA A 66 -1.31 30.40 9.26
CA ALA A 66 -0.62 29.55 8.27
C ALA A 66 -1.58 29.09 7.17
N TYR A 67 -2.75 28.57 7.54
CA TYR A 67 -3.76 28.15 6.56
C TYR A 67 -4.25 29.32 5.68
N LYS A 68 -4.48 30.50 6.25
CA LYS A 68 -4.87 31.70 5.48
C LYS A 68 -3.77 32.13 4.52
N LEU A 69 -2.51 32.13 4.95
CA LEU A 69 -1.38 32.44 4.09
C LEU A 69 -1.29 31.45 2.92
N LEU A 70 -1.37 30.15 3.18
CA LEU A 70 -1.37 29.12 2.13
C LEU A 70 -2.54 29.30 1.15
N CYS A 71 -3.74 29.61 1.65
CA CYS A 71 -4.90 29.93 0.81
C CYS A 71 -4.66 31.16 -0.08
N LEU A 72 -4.04 32.21 0.46
CA LEU A 72 -3.71 33.42 -0.30
C LEU A 72 -2.67 33.13 -1.37
N LEU A 73 -1.59 32.43 -1.02
CA LEU A 73 -0.56 32.01 -1.97
C LEU A 73 -1.15 31.17 -3.08
N PHE A 74 -1.96 30.15 -2.73
CA PHE A 74 -2.63 29.29 -3.69
C PHE A 74 -3.49 30.10 -4.68
N LYS A 75 -4.29 31.06 -4.19
CA LYS A 75 -5.10 31.94 -5.05
C LYS A 75 -4.25 32.77 -6.00
N VAL A 76 -3.15 33.37 -5.51
CA VAL A 76 -2.26 34.18 -6.35
C VAL A 76 -1.59 33.31 -7.42
N ILE A 77 -1.09 32.14 -7.05
CA ILE A 77 -0.41 31.21 -7.96
C ILE A 77 -1.36 30.68 -9.04
N THR A 78 -2.58 30.28 -8.67
CA THR A 78 -3.56 29.69 -9.59
C THR A 78 -4.30 30.71 -10.46
N SER A 79 -4.27 32.00 -10.10
CA SER A 79 -4.85 33.08 -10.92
C SER A 79 -4.00 33.49 -12.12
N ARG A 80 -2.83 32.87 -12.32
CA ARG A 80 -1.93 33.16 -13.44
C ARG A 80 -2.45 32.61 -14.77
N SER A 81 -2.07 33.27 -15.86
CA SER A 81 -2.59 33.03 -17.21
C SER A 81 -2.32 31.61 -17.74
N GLN A 82 -1.16 31.03 -17.41
CA GLN A 82 -0.80 29.64 -17.77
C GLN A 82 -0.95 28.67 -16.58
N GLY A 83 -1.60 29.11 -15.49
CA GLY A 83 -1.73 28.34 -14.26
C GLY A 83 -0.44 28.31 -13.43
N GLY A 84 -0.51 27.67 -12.27
CA GLY A 84 0.62 27.53 -11.37
C GLY A 84 0.40 26.41 -10.37
N VAL A 85 1.48 25.95 -9.75
CA VAL A 85 1.46 24.82 -8.81
C VAL A 85 2.01 25.27 -7.47
N LEU A 86 1.25 25.04 -6.40
CA LEU A 86 1.75 25.14 -5.03
C LEU A 86 2.09 23.74 -4.54
N ILE A 87 3.36 23.51 -4.26
CA ILE A 87 3.91 22.25 -3.75
C ILE A 87 4.20 22.46 -2.27
N LEU A 88 3.55 21.65 -1.43
CA LEU A 88 3.69 21.71 0.02
C LEU A 88 4.35 20.43 0.50
N HIS A 89 5.55 20.55 1.04
CA HIS A 89 6.17 19.49 1.81
C HIS A 89 5.82 19.69 3.28
N SER A 90 5.20 18.67 3.88
CA SER A 90 4.71 18.71 5.25
C SER A 90 5.03 17.40 5.92
N LEU A 91 5.66 17.47 7.09
CA LEU A 91 5.58 16.40 8.07
C LEU A 91 4.17 16.37 8.70
N PRO A 92 3.80 15.33 9.45
CA PRO A 92 2.56 15.32 10.23
C PRO A 92 2.49 16.58 11.12
N CYS A 93 1.52 17.46 10.83
CA CYS A 93 1.33 18.73 11.53
C CYS A 93 -0.16 19.03 11.73
N THR A 94 -0.46 20.01 12.58
CA THR A 94 -1.83 20.37 12.99
C THR A 94 -2.72 20.81 11.83
N ILE A 95 -2.15 21.41 10.78
CA ILE A 95 -2.92 21.92 9.64
C ILE A 95 -3.07 20.90 8.50
N LEU A 96 -2.45 19.72 8.59
CA LEU A 96 -2.43 18.73 7.52
C LEU A 96 -3.84 18.36 7.05
N ASP A 97 -4.77 18.16 7.99
CA ASP A 97 -6.17 17.86 7.68
C ASP A 97 -6.88 19.00 6.94
N MET A 98 -6.48 20.25 7.17
CA MET A 98 -7.08 21.41 6.49
C MET A 98 -6.57 21.53 5.04
N VAL A 99 -5.26 21.35 4.82
CA VAL A 99 -4.64 21.51 3.49
C VAL A 99 -4.88 20.30 2.58
N THR A 100 -5.24 19.14 3.14
CA THR A 100 -5.57 17.93 2.39
C THR A 100 -7.04 17.84 1.95
N GLN A 101 -7.89 18.79 2.38
CA GLN A 101 -9.31 18.81 2.01
C GLN A 101 -9.55 19.37 0.60
N ALA A 102 -10.63 18.92 -0.03
CA ALA A 102 -11.04 19.41 -1.34
C ALA A 102 -11.50 20.89 -1.32
N THR A 103 -11.74 21.44 -0.12
CA THR A 103 -12.01 22.86 0.11
C THR A 103 -10.77 23.73 -0.09
N PHE A 104 -9.57 23.17 0.11
CA PHE A 104 -8.31 23.85 -0.14
C PHE A 104 -7.96 23.86 -1.63
N SER A 105 -8.03 22.69 -2.29
CA SER A 105 -7.89 22.55 -3.74
C SER A 105 -8.70 21.37 -4.27
N SER A 106 -9.43 21.56 -5.35
CA SER A 106 -10.20 20.50 -6.02
C SER A 106 -9.34 19.58 -6.90
N SER A 107 -8.22 20.08 -7.43
CA SER A 107 -7.23 19.37 -8.24
C SER A 107 -6.05 18.83 -7.43
N LEU A 108 -6.27 18.61 -6.13
CA LEU A 108 -5.24 18.23 -5.18
C LEU A 108 -4.70 16.83 -5.46
N ALA A 109 -3.37 16.73 -5.57
CA ALA A 109 -2.61 15.49 -5.61
C ALA A 109 -1.82 15.34 -4.31
N HIS A 110 -1.91 14.19 -3.66
CA HIS A 110 -1.03 13.85 -2.54
C HIS A 110 0.04 12.87 -3.01
N VAL A 111 1.27 13.12 -2.58
CA VAL A 111 2.39 12.21 -2.75
C VAL A 111 2.87 11.83 -1.35
N ILE A 112 2.76 10.54 -1.01
CA ILE A 112 3.12 10.04 0.31
C ILE A 112 4.23 9.01 0.13
N ALA A 113 5.38 9.26 0.74
CA ALA A 113 6.49 8.31 0.73
C ALA A 113 6.31 7.27 1.84
N HIS A 114 6.45 6.01 1.48
CA HIS A 114 6.35 4.86 2.37
C HIS A 114 7.63 4.02 2.32
N PRO A 115 8.06 3.44 3.44
CA PRO A 115 9.15 2.47 3.45
C PRO A 115 8.74 1.20 2.69
N PRO A 116 9.61 0.60 1.85
CA PRO A 116 9.28 -0.64 1.14
C PRO A 116 8.88 -1.79 2.08
N GLU A 117 9.46 -1.83 3.29
CA GLU A 117 9.18 -2.81 4.34
C GLU A 117 7.69 -2.92 4.69
N LEU A 118 6.94 -1.83 4.51
CA LEU A 118 5.49 -1.82 4.69
C LEU A 118 4.79 -2.85 3.80
N LEU A 119 5.19 -2.96 2.53
CA LEU A 119 4.62 -3.91 1.59
C LEU A 119 5.03 -5.35 1.94
N SER A 120 6.28 -5.54 2.35
CA SER A 120 6.75 -6.85 2.80
C SER A 120 5.99 -7.33 4.02
N HIS A 121 5.76 -6.42 4.98
CA HIS A 121 5.01 -6.70 6.18
C HIS A 121 3.55 -7.06 5.88
N LEU A 122 2.85 -6.25 5.08
CA LEU A 122 1.47 -6.52 4.69
C LEU A 122 1.30 -7.86 3.96
N SER A 123 2.24 -8.17 3.05
CA SER A 123 2.27 -9.47 2.37
C SER A 123 2.48 -10.61 3.36
N SER A 124 3.36 -10.45 4.35
CA SER A 124 3.69 -11.53 5.31
C SER A 124 2.55 -11.82 6.28
N ILE A 125 1.85 -10.79 6.77
CA ILE A 125 0.80 -10.93 7.79
C ILE A 125 -0.54 -11.26 7.16
N TYR A 126 -0.92 -10.55 6.11
CA TYR A 126 -2.26 -10.62 5.55
C TYR A 126 -2.34 -11.45 4.27
N MET A 127 -1.22 -12.06 3.84
CA MET A 127 -1.11 -12.81 2.58
C MET A 127 -1.65 -12.00 1.37
N THR A 128 -1.66 -10.68 1.50
CA THR A 128 -2.25 -9.76 0.53
C THR A 128 -1.10 -9.05 -0.19
N LYS A 129 -1.00 -9.30 -1.48
CA LYS A 129 0.06 -8.71 -2.32
C LYS A 129 -0.49 -7.53 -3.08
N TYR A 130 0.34 -6.51 -3.24
CA TYR A 130 0.06 -5.48 -4.23
C TYR A 130 0.18 -6.09 -5.61
N ASP A 131 -0.86 -5.92 -6.45
CA ASP A 131 -0.79 -6.25 -7.86
C ASP A 131 -0.88 -4.97 -8.69
N PRO A 132 0.18 -4.56 -9.41
CA PRO A 132 0.16 -3.33 -10.22
C PRO A 132 -0.86 -3.36 -11.37
N SER A 133 -1.29 -4.56 -11.81
CA SER A 133 -2.19 -4.75 -12.95
C SER A 133 -3.69 -4.73 -12.60
N SER A 134 -4.06 -4.77 -11.33
CA SER A 134 -5.46 -4.89 -10.90
C SER A 134 -5.78 -3.91 -9.78
N PRO A 135 -6.97 -3.27 -9.79
CA PRO A 135 -7.46 -2.50 -8.65
C PRO A 135 -7.73 -3.45 -7.49
N ASN A 136 -6.70 -3.70 -6.68
CA ASN A 136 -6.80 -4.62 -5.55
C ASN A 136 -7.45 -3.91 -4.36
N GLU A 137 -8.78 -3.88 -4.34
CA GLU A 137 -9.57 -3.26 -3.26
C GLU A 137 -9.23 -3.84 -1.88
N LYS A 138 -8.94 -5.16 -1.82
CA LYS A 138 -8.50 -5.84 -0.59
C LYS A 138 -7.14 -5.34 -0.13
N PHE A 139 -6.21 -5.08 -1.05
CA PHE A 139 -4.93 -4.46 -0.72
C PHE A 139 -5.14 -3.07 -0.15
N TRP A 140 -5.92 -2.21 -0.80
CA TRP A 140 -6.13 -0.83 -0.35
C TRP A 140 -6.88 -0.74 0.98
N SER A 141 -7.83 -1.65 1.25
CA SER A 141 -8.55 -1.69 2.52
C SER A 141 -7.64 -2.03 3.71
N LEU A 142 -6.53 -2.74 3.47
CA LEU A 142 -5.51 -3.04 4.47
C LEU A 142 -4.39 -1.98 4.50
N PHE A 143 -3.92 -1.55 3.33
CA PHE A 143 -2.80 -0.63 3.17
C PHE A 143 -3.11 0.74 3.74
N ILE A 144 -4.29 1.31 3.46
CA ILE A 144 -4.65 2.68 3.90
C ILE A 144 -4.67 2.84 5.42
N PRO A 145 -5.40 2.02 6.20
CA PRO A 145 -5.41 2.19 7.65
C PRO A 145 -4.04 1.92 8.27
N PHE A 146 -3.28 0.97 7.72
CA PHE A 146 -1.95 0.63 8.23
C PHE A 146 -0.94 1.76 7.95
N SER A 147 -0.83 2.21 6.70
CA SER A 147 0.12 3.27 6.28
C SER A 147 -0.10 4.60 7.00
N ARG A 148 -1.32 4.89 7.45
CA ARG A 148 -1.64 6.09 8.24
C ARG A 148 -1.20 6.01 9.70
N ARG A 149 -0.92 4.81 10.21
CA ARG A 149 -0.39 4.62 11.57
C ARG A 149 1.13 4.74 11.50
N THR A 150 1.61 5.99 11.48
CA THR A 150 3.04 6.31 11.36
C THR A 150 3.91 5.54 12.35
N TYR A 151 3.46 5.38 13.60
CA TYR A 151 4.16 4.57 14.60
C TYR A 151 4.40 3.11 14.19
N GLU A 152 3.47 2.47 13.47
CA GLU A 152 3.66 1.10 12.99
C GLU A 152 4.70 1.04 11.87
N ALA A 153 4.64 1.98 10.93
CA ALA A 153 5.64 2.12 9.87
C ALA A 153 7.03 2.41 10.46
N ASP A 154 7.12 3.34 11.42
CA ASP A 154 8.34 3.68 12.14
C ASP A 154 8.89 2.46 12.88
N LYS A 155 8.04 1.65 13.52
CA LYS A 155 8.49 0.43 14.19
C LYS A 155 9.09 -0.58 13.21
N LEU A 156 8.55 -0.72 12.00
CA LEU A 156 9.11 -1.61 10.97
C LEU A 156 10.51 -1.16 10.54
N VAL A 157 10.74 0.15 10.50
CA VAL A 157 12.03 0.72 10.08
C VAL A 157 13.03 0.80 11.24
N TYR A 158 12.60 1.16 12.44
CA TYR A 158 13.46 1.56 13.55
C TYR A 158 13.52 0.58 14.73
N SER A 159 12.77 -0.52 14.68
CA SER A 159 12.93 -1.58 15.69
C SER A 159 14.30 -2.24 15.59
N ALA A 160 14.67 -3.04 16.60
CA ALA A 160 15.93 -3.79 16.61
C ALA A 160 16.10 -4.68 15.36
N ASP A 161 14.98 -5.12 14.77
CA ASP A 161 14.94 -5.94 13.56
C ASP A 161 14.62 -5.12 12.29
N GLY A 162 14.51 -3.80 12.41
CA GLY A 162 14.18 -2.89 11.32
C GLY A 162 15.38 -2.53 10.44
N SER A 163 15.11 -2.02 9.23
CA SER A 163 16.13 -1.68 8.24
C SER A 163 16.94 -0.40 8.55
N GLY A 164 16.49 0.40 9.53
CA GLY A 164 17.19 1.55 10.07
C GLY A 164 17.20 2.82 9.22
N SER A 165 16.34 2.95 8.20
CA SER A 165 16.39 4.08 7.25
C SER A 165 15.05 4.79 7.00
N ASN A 166 14.95 6.07 7.39
CA ASN A 166 13.79 6.92 7.11
C ASN A 166 13.77 7.54 5.70
N GLY A 167 14.79 7.28 4.87
CA GLY A 167 14.96 7.87 3.55
C GLY A 167 14.72 6.90 2.40
N GLY A 168 13.97 5.84 2.66
CA GLY A 168 13.96 4.63 1.86
C GLY A 168 14.98 3.61 2.36
N ALA A 169 14.67 2.33 2.22
CA ALA A 169 15.54 1.22 2.60
C ALA A 169 16.90 1.42 1.91
N TRP A 170 17.98 1.44 2.71
CA TRP A 170 19.32 1.36 2.12
C TRP A 170 19.54 -0.08 1.70
N CYS A 171 19.40 -0.34 0.41
CA CYS A 171 19.64 -1.66 -0.14
C CYS A 171 21.11 -1.82 -0.49
N GLU A 172 21.74 -2.83 0.09
CA GLU A 172 23.11 -3.21 -0.24
C GLU A 172 23.11 -4.07 -1.51
N HIS A 173 23.77 -3.57 -2.55
CA HIS A 173 23.99 -4.33 -3.76
C HIS A 173 25.49 -4.44 -4.03
N TRP A 174 25.98 -5.67 -4.21
CA TRP A 174 27.40 -5.92 -4.48
C TRP A 174 27.65 -5.95 -5.98
N VAL A 175 28.31 -4.92 -6.49
CA VAL A 175 28.71 -4.84 -7.91
C VAL A 175 30.21 -5.01 -8.00
N ARG A 176 30.65 -6.12 -8.62
CA ARG A 176 32.08 -6.43 -8.84
C ARG A 176 32.93 -6.37 -7.57
N GLY A 177 32.39 -6.84 -6.45
CA GLY A 177 33.09 -6.85 -5.16
C GLY A 177 33.07 -5.52 -4.40
N ASN A 178 32.41 -4.49 -4.93
CA ASN A 178 32.16 -3.23 -4.21
C ASN A 178 30.72 -3.18 -3.70
N LYS A 179 30.57 -2.77 -2.45
CA LYS A 179 29.28 -2.50 -1.82
C LYS A 179 28.73 -1.18 -2.35
N VAL A 180 27.60 -1.23 -3.03
CA VAL A 180 26.84 -0.07 -3.50
C VAL A 180 25.58 0.03 -2.66
N LEU A 181 25.30 1.23 -2.15
CA LEU A 181 24.10 1.52 -1.38
C LEU A 181 23.11 2.24 -2.28
N HIS A 182 21.90 1.70 -2.39
CA HIS A 182 20.78 2.35 -3.08
C HIS A 182 19.73 2.80 -2.07
N ARG A 183 19.08 3.93 -2.33
CA ARG A 183 17.88 4.33 -1.57
C ARG A 183 16.66 3.84 -2.32
N GLU A 184 15.79 3.07 -1.67
CA GLU A 184 14.54 2.61 -2.28
C GLU A 184 13.34 3.00 -1.42
N PHE A 185 12.34 3.63 -2.02
CA PHE A 185 11.08 3.96 -1.34
C PHE A 185 9.90 3.77 -2.28
N VAL A 186 8.71 3.70 -1.70
CA VAL A 186 7.44 3.56 -2.43
C VAL A 186 6.69 4.87 -2.31
N LEU A 187 6.22 5.43 -3.43
CA LEU A 187 5.34 6.58 -3.45
C LEU A 187 3.90 6.13 -3.63
N GLU A 188 3.04 6.52 -2.71
CA GLU A 188 1.60 6.50 -2.91
C GLU A 188 1.17 7.83 -3.53
N LEU A 189 0.61 7.74 -4.74
CA LEU A 189 -0.02 8.86 -5.42
C LEU A 189 -1.52 8.81 -5.17
N VAL A 190 -2.08 9.89 -4.63
CA VAL A 190 -3.51 10.05 -4.42
C VAL A 190 -4.00 11.22 -5.25
N ILE A 191 -4.69 10.92 -6.35
CA ILE A 191 -5.15 11.93 -7.30
C ILE A 191 -6.67 12.03 -7.19
N ARG A 192 -7.18 13.25 -7.02
CA ARG A 192 -8.61 13.54 -7.09
C ARG A 192 -8.96 13.97 -8.50
N THR A 193 -9.83 13.23 -9.17
CA THR A 193 -10.30 13.61 -10.50
C THR A 193 -11.49 14.55 -10.40
N GLU A 194 -11.45 15.63 -11.19
CA GLU A 194 -12.55 16.57 -11.32
C GLU A 194 -13.55 16.02 -12.35
N GLY A 195 -14.77 15.70 -11.90
CA GLY A 195 -15.83 15.15 -12.76
C GLY A 195 -17.18 15.04 -12.04
N ARG A 196 -18.22 14.61 -12.76
CA ARG A 196 -19.59 14.43 -12.21
C ARG A 196 -19.64 13.46 -11.02
N ARG A 197 -18.70 12.52 -10.95
CA ARG A 197 -18.43 11.69 -9.77
C ARG A 197 -17.00 12.02 -9.34
N ARG A 198 -16.84 12.55 -8.13
CA ARG A 198 -15.52 12.76 -7.51
C ARG A 198 -14.95 11.38 -7.19
N THR A 199 -13.96 10.94 -7.96
CA THR A 199 -13.28 9.66 -7.73
C THR A 199 -11.87 9.94 -7.21
N ILE A 200 -11.46 9.17 -6.22
CA ILE A 200 -10.08 9.17 -5.70
C ILE A 200 -9.36 8.02 -6.39
N GLU A 201 -8.36 8.33 -7.19
CA GLU A 201 -7.45 7.36 -7.77
C GLU A 201 -6.22 7.20 -6.88
N ARG A 202 -5.79 5.95 -6.67
CA ARG A 202 -4.59 5.61 -5.90
C ARG A 202 -3.70 4.70 -6.71
N SER A 203 -2.40 5.00 -6.72
CA SER A 203 -1.39 4.13 -7.31
C SER A 203 -0.14 4.11 -6.44
N LEU A 204 0.67 3.06 -6.60
CA LEU A 204 1.99 2.95 -5.99
C LEU A 204 3.06 2.98 -7.06
N GLU A 205 4.07 3.83 -6.87
CA GLU A 205 5.26 3.89 -7.71
C GLU A 205 6.51 3.55 -6.91
N GLY A 206 7.46 2.85 -7.53
CA GLY A 206 8.75 2.59 -6.92
C GLY A 206 9.72 3.73 -7.23
N TRP A 207 10.57 4.08 -6.28
CA TRP A 207 11.66 5.03 -6.48
C TRP A 207 12.96 4.43 -6.03
N LYS A 208 13.98 4.55 -6.88
CA LYS A 208 15.33 4.04 -6.64
C LYS A 208 16.32 5.18 -6.85
N ASN A 209 16.95 5.61 -5.77
CA ASN A 209 17.75 6.83 -5.69
C ASN A 209 16.89 8.03 -6.10
N ASP A 210 17.29 8.76 -7.15
CA ASP A 210 16.60 9.95 -7.64
C ASP A 210 15.79 9.67 -8.91
N HIS A 211 15.42 8.40 -9.15
CA HIS A 211 14.73 7.99 -10.36
C HIS A 211 13.47 7.16 -10.07
N PRO A 212 12.35 7.46 -10.75
CA PRO A 212 11.17 6.61 -10.71
C PRO A 212 11.47 5.27 -11.40
N THR A 213 10.93 4.20 -10.85
CA THR A 213 11.04 2.84 -11.37
C THR A 213 9.76 2.06 -11.13
N ASN A 214 9.55 0.97 -11.87
CA ASN A 214 8.47 0.05 -11.52
C ASN A 214 8.72 -0.53 -10.12
N ILE A 215 7.67 -0.63 -9.31
CA ILE A 215 7.72 -1.18 -7.96
C ILE A 215 8.26 -2.62 -7.91
N THR A 216 8.09 -3.37 -8.99
CA THR A 216 8.62 -4.75 -9.13
C THR A 216 10.14 -4.80 -9.26
N ASN A 217 10.78 -3.68 -9.61
CA ASN A 217 12.23 -3.57 -9.78
C ASN A 217 12.94 -3.11 -8.49
N LEU A 218 12.21 -2.90 -7.40
CA LEU A 218 12.82 -2.58 -6.11
C LEU A 218 13.49 -3.84 -5.54
N GLU A 219 14.79 -3.74 -5.27
CA GLU A 219 15.60 -4.84 -4.74
C GLU A 219 15.13 -5.22 -3.33
N SER A 220 14.68 -4.23 -2.53
CA SER A 220 14.10 -4.46 -1.20
C SER A 220 12.84 -5.34 -1.23
N LEU A 221 12.14 -5.39 -2.37
CA LEU A 221 10.88 -6.11 -2.53
C LEU A 221 11.02 -7.38 -3.38
N LYS A 222 12.24 -7.76 -3.79
CA LYS A 222 12.46 -8.89 -4.70
C LYS A 222 11.84 -10.19 -4.22
N ASP A 223 11.84 -10.45 -2.91
CA ASP A 223 11.32 -11.69 -2.34
C ASP A 223 9.79 -11.77 -2.46
N LEU A 224 9.11 -10.61 -2.43
CA LEU A 224 7.66 -10.54 -2.66
C LEU A 224 7.29 -10.95 -4.09
N TRP A 225 8.15 -10.57 -5.04
CA TRP A 225 7.95 -10.82 -6.46
C TRP A 225 8.47 -12.19 -6.91
N ALA A 226 9.53 -12.70 -6.30
CA ALA A 226 10.10 -14.02 -6.59
C ALA A 226 9.06 -15.14 -6.35
N TYR A 227 8.20 -14.99 -5.33
CA TYR A 227 7.12 -15.94 -5.08
C TYR A 227 6.06 -15.93 -6.20
N LYS A 228 5.83 -14.79 -6.89
CA LYS A 228 4.89 -14.70 -8.02
C LYS A 228 5.36 -15.57 -9.20
N GLN A 229 6.66 -15.59 -9.48
CA GLN A 229 7.23 -16.41 -10.56
C GLN A 229 7.11 -17.93 -10.30
N LEU A 230 7.03 -18.36 -9.04
CA LEU A 230 6.78 -19.76 -8.69
C LEU A 230 5.30 -20.16 -8.83
N GLN A 231 4.37 -19.23 -8.57
CA GLN A 231 2.93 -19.46 -8.72
C GLN A 231 2.43 -19.33 -10.16
N GLU A 232 3.05 -18.48 -10.99
CA GLU A 232 2.62 -18.21 -12.38
C GLU A 232 3.35 -19.03 -13.44
N ARG A 233 4.21 -19.98 -13.06
CA ARG A 233 4.67 -20.97 -14.05
C ARG A 233 3.44 -21.75 -14.52
N PRO A 234 3.15 -21.82 -15.83
CA PRO A 234 2.21 -22.82 -16.31
C PRO A 234 2.69 -24.16 -15.81
N SER A 235 1.84 -24.88 -15.09
CA SER A 235 2.09 -26.25 -14.71
C SER A 235 2.33 -27.02 -16.00
N ASN A 236 3.60 -27.30 -16.31
CA ASN A 236 3.91 -28.46 -17.11
C ASN A 236 3.46 -29.63 -16.23
N ASP A 237 2.26 -30.14 -16.52
CA ASP A 237 1.51 -31.12 -15.73
C ASP A 237 2.26 -32.44 -15.48
N ASP A 238 3.45 -32.63 -16.07
CA ASP A 238 4.29 -33.81 -15.87
C ASP A 238 5.24 -33.72 -14.67
N ALA A 239 5.67 -32.53 -14.23
CA ALA A 239 6.68 -32.42 -13.16
C ALA A 239 6.08 -32.32 -11.75
N ALA A 240 4.80 -31.94 -11.64
CA ALA A 240 4.10 -31.77 -10.36
C ALA A 240 3.65 -33.11 -9.73
N GLN A 241 3.58 -34.19 -10.51
CA GLN A 241 3.17 -35.51 -10.00
C GLN A 241 4.24 -36.19 -9.12
N HIS A 242 5.50 -35.78 -9.22
CA HIS A 242 6.62 -36.38 -8.49
C HIS A 242 7.04 -35.59 -7.23
N LEU A 243 6.43 -34.44 -6.95
CA LEU A 243 6.79 -33.55 -5.83
C LEU A 243 5.72 -33.44 -4.74
N THR A 244 4.57 -34.11 -4.88
CA THR A 244 3.63 -34.26 -3.78
C THR A 244 4.08 -35.43 -2.92
N THR A 245 4.56 -35.15 -1.69
CA THR A 245 4.96 -36.15 -0.69
C THR A 245 3.84 -37.11 -0.27
N PHE A 246 2.60 -36.85 -0.71
CA PHE A 246 1.46 -37.72 -0.53
C PHE A 246 0.69 -37.79 -1.84
N ASN A 247 0.63 -38.97 -2.44
CA ASN A 247 -0.19 -39.23 -3.60
C ASN A 247 -1.66 -39.32 -3.15
N LEU A 248 -2.47 -38.32 -3.52
CA LEU A 248 -3.89 -38.27 -3.18
C LEU A 248 -4.75 -39.16 -4.08
N ASN A 249 -4.18 -39.66 -5.19
CA ASN A 249 -4.84 -40.57 -6.11
C ASN A 249 -4.33 -42.00 -5.88
N LEU A 250 -5.26 -42.95 -5.77
CA LEU A 250 -4.90 -44.36 -5.69
C LEU A 250 -4.47 -44.84 -7.08
N THR A 251 -3.37 -45.60 -7.15
CA THR A 251 -3.04 -46.34 -8.36
C THR A 251 -4.07 -47.46 -8.58
N PRO A 252 -4.29 -47.93 -9.82
CA PRO A 252 -5.23 -49.03 -10.09
C PRO A 252 -4.93 -50.31 -9.30
N SER A 253 -3.66 -50.55 -8.97
CA SER A 253 -3.24 -51.64 -8.07
C SER A 253 -3.68 -51.41 -6.62
N GLN A 254 -3.60 -50.16 -6.14
CA GLN A 254 -4.01 -49.80 -4.78
C GLN A 254 -5.53 -49.81 -4.62
N GLU A 255 -6.29 -49.36 -5.63
CA GLU A 255 -7.75 -49.48 -5.65
C GLU A 255 -8.21 -50.93 -5.57
N LYS A 256 -7.58 -51.84 -6.34
CA LYS A 256 -7.85 -53.27 -6.26
C LYS A 256 -7.52 -53.83 -4.88
N SER A 257 -6.36 -53.46 -4.31
CA SER A 257 -6.00 -53.92 -2.97
C SER A 257 -6.98 -53.42 -1.90
N ARG A 258 -7.47 -52.19 -2.00
CA ARG A 258 -8.48 -51.64 -1.08
C ARG A 258 -9.82 -52.36 -1.21
N ALA A 259 -10.22 -52.73 -2.42
CA ALA A 259 -11.46 -53.47 -2.67
C ALA A 259 -11.39 -54.92 -2.15
N GLU A 260 -10.19 -55.51 -2.06
CA GLU A 260 -9.97 -56.87 -1.54
C GLU A 260 -9.86 -56.94 -0.01
N VAL A 261 -9.68 -55.81 0.68
CA VAL A 261 -9.62 -55.77 2.15
C VAL A 261 -11.01 -56.09 2.71
N PRO A 262 -11.18 -57.21 3.45
CA PRO A 262 -12.45 -57.57 4.05
C PRO A 262 -12.83 -56.54 5.11
N LEU A 263 -13.97 -55.86 4.92
CA LEU A 263 -14.46 -54.88 5.87
C LEU A 263 -14.99 -55.60 7.13
N PRO A 264 -14.47 -55.31 8.34
CA PRO A 264 -14.77 -56.08 9.56
C PRO A 264 -16.24 -56.09 9.99
N TYR A 265 -17.09 -55.22 9.41
CA TYR A 265 -18.49 -55.03 9.81
C TYR A 265 -19.47 -54.96 8.63
N ALA A 266 -19.05 -55.33 7.42
CA ALA A 266 -19.98 -55.44 6.30
C ALA A 266 -20.82 -56.72 6.48
N HIS A 267 -21.95 -56.61 7.18
CA HIS A 267 -22.93 -57.69 7.27
C HIS A 267 -23.49 -57.98 5.86
N PRO A 268 -23.22 -59.16 5.27
CA PRO A 268 -23.82 -59.50 3.99
C PRO A 268 -25.32 -59.71 4.19
N SER A 269 -26.12 -58.76 3.74
CA SER A 269 -27.58 -58.91 3.61
C SER A 269 -27.91 -59.74 2.37
N GLN A 270 -27.53 -61.02 2.36
CA GLN A 270 -28.00 -61.97 1.36
C GLN A 270 -28.44 -63.30 1.97
N GLY A 271 -29.76 -63.45 2.07
CA GLY A 271 -30.48 -64.67 1.66
C GLY A 271 -30.31 -65.96 2.47
N LYS A 272 -31.28 -66.22 3.35
CA LYS A 272 -31.89 -67.53 3.70
C LYS A 272 -30.95 -68.70 4.07
N SER A 273 -30.95 -69.09 5.35
CA SER A 273 -31.66 -70.30 5.85
C SER A 273 -31.28 -70.61 7.30
N ASP A 274 -32.32 -70.83 8.10
CA ASP A 274 -32.47 -71.65 9.31
C ASP A 274 -31.38 -71.76 10.40
N SER A 275 -31.89 -71.51 11.62
CA SER A 275 -31.50 -72.06 12.94
C SER A 275 -30.65 -71.19 13.88
N ALA A 276 -31.38 -70.60 14.83
CA ALA A 276 -31.08 -70.54 16.28
C ALA A 276 -30.40 -69.29 16.89
N THR A 277 -31.16 -68.66 17.78
CA THR A 277 -30.79 -67.86 18.98
C THR A 277 -30.27 -66.42 18.77
N GLY A 278 -31.12 -65.41 19.08
CA GLY A 278 -30.81 -63.96 18.98
C GLY A 278 -29.99 -63.38 20.14
N PRO A 279 -30.08 -62.06 20.48
CA PRO A 279 -30.69 -60.92 19.77
C PRO A 279 -29.74 -59.71 19.58
N SER A 280 -30.05 -58.81 18.63
CA SER A 280 -29.81 -57.34 18.64
C SER A 280 -29.59 -56.76 17.23
N THR A 281 -30.64 -56.71 16.42
CA THR A 281 -30.69 -55.78 15.29
C THR A 281 -31.26 -54.47 15.80
N SER A 282 -30.40 -53.53 16.18
CA SER A 282 -30.80 -52.16 16.47
C SER A 282 -31.13 -51.46 15.15
N THR A 283 -32.39 -51.56 14.72
CA THR A 283 -32.92 -50.75 13.63
C THR A 283 -33.08 -49.33 14.16
N ILE A 284 -32.23 -48.40 13.70
CA ILE A 284 -32.43 -46.98 13.94
C ILE A 284 -33.58 -46.55 13.02
N LEU A 285 -34.75 -46.37 13.60
CA LEU A 285 -35.92 -45.84 12.91
C LEU A 285 -35.79 -44.32 12.92
N TYR A 286 -35.35 -43.76 11.80
CA TYR A 286 -35.34 -42.32 11.57
C TYR A 286 -36.70 -41.91 11.01
N ASP A 287 -37.38 -40.98 11.67
CA ASP A 287 -38.62 -40.38 11.19
C ASP A 287 -38.25 -38.95 10.78
N PRO A 288 -38.15 -38.64 9.47
CA PRO A 288 -37.73 -37.32 9.01
C PRO A 288 -38.76 -36.30 9.48
N ASP A 289 -38.33 -35.37 10.33
CA ASP A 289 -39.17 -34.27 10.77
C ASP A 289 -39.06 -33.10 9.80
N SER A 290 -39.99 -32.17 9.88
CA SER A 290 -40.07 -30.99 9.00
C SER A 290 -38.91 -30.00 9.17
N ALA A 291 -37.90 -30.30 10.00
CA ALA A 291 -36.70 -29.50 10.19
C ALA A 291 -35.47 -30.08 9.44
N ASP A 292 -35.57 -31.26 8.82
CA ASP A 292 -34.54 -31.76 7.88
C ASP A 292 -34.57 -31.06 6.52
N ASP A 293 -35.71 -30.44 6.18
CA ASP A 293 -35.89 -29.62 4.98
C ASP A 293 -35.49 -28.14 5.25
N ILE A 294 -34.92 -27.81 6.43
CA ILE A 294 -34.41 -26.46 6.79
C ILE A 294 -32.92 -26.32 6.41
N ASP A 295 -32.61 -26.63 5.15
CA ASP A 295 -31.40 -26.10 4.50
C ASP A 295 -31.75 -25.73 3.05
N ASP A 296 -32.61 -24.70 2.93
CA ASP A 296 -33.01 -24.06 1.67
C ASP A 296 -31.90 -23.12 1.11
N ASP A 297 -30.72 -23.07 1.73
CA ASP A 297 -29.57 -22.29 1.25
C ASP A 297 -28.51 -23.23 0.65
N ASP A 298 -28.86 -23.95 -0.43
CA ASP A 298 -27.84 -24.61 -1.27
C ASP A 298 -27.01 -23.48 -1.93
N PRO A 299 -25.76 -23.25 -1.48
CA PRO A 299 -25.00 -22.06 -1.81
C PRO A 299 -24.47 -22.06 -3.25
N ASP A 300 -24.87 -23.04 -4.04
CA ASP A 300 -24.60 -23.25 -5.46
C ASP A 300 -25.73 -22.75 -6.39
N GLU A 301 -26.93 -22.41 -5.89
CA GLU A 301 -27.99 -21.81 -6.72
C GLU A 301 -27.73 -20.34 -7.11
N ASP A 302 -26.86 -19.61 -6.41
CA ASP A 302 -26.47 -18.23 -6.75
C ASP A 302 -25.25 -18.14 -7.70
N LEU A 303 -24.71 -19.28 -8.14
CA LEU A 303 -23.53 -19.35 -9.02
C LEU A 303 -23.92 -19.43 -10.51
N ASP A 304 -24.58 -18.38 -11.00
CA ASP A 304 -24.67 -18.10 -12.44
C ASP A 304 -23.31 -17.56 -12.94
N ILE A 305 -22.48 -18.45 -13.49
CA ILE A 305 -21.29 -18.16 -14.32
C ILE A 305 -21.64 -18.02 -15.80
#